data_AF-X1RA05-F1
#
_entry.id   AF-X1RA05-F1
#
_cell.length_a   1.000
_cell.length_b   1.000
_cell.length_c   1.000
_cell.angle_alpha   90.00
_cell.angle_beta   90.00
_cell.angle_gamma   90.00
#
_symmetry.space_group_name_H-M   'P 1'
#
loop_
_entity.id
_entity.type
_entity.pdbx_description
1 polymer ?
#
loop_
_entity_poly.entity_id
_entity_poly.type
_entity_poly.pdbx_seq_one_letter_code
_entity_poly.pdbx_strand_id
1 'polypeptide(L)' 'VKDAEDQLGARVGYIELDLNSGKILESFRPEERF' A
#
# COMPACT_ATOMS: atom_id res chain seq x y z
N VAL A 1 1.34 -8.00 -0.70
CA VAL A 1 1.92 -6.89 -1.50
C VAL A 1 3.37 -7.16 -1.90
N LYS A 2 4.23 -7.58 -0.96
CA LYS A 2 5.63 -7.93 -1.26
C LYS A 2 5.80 -8.90 -2.44
N ASP A 3 5.04 -10.00 -2.47
CA ASP A 3 5.10 -10.95 -3.59
C ASP A 3 4.77 -10.32 -4.96
N ALA A 4 3.88 -9.32 -4.99
CA ALA A 4 3.57 -8.59 -6.22
C ALA A 4 4.70 -7.62 -6.60
N GLU A 5 5.37 -6.98 -5.63
CA GLU A 5 6.59 -6.19 -5.85
C GLU A 5 7.67 -7.07 -6.49
N ASP A 6 7.87 -8.28 -5.96
CA ASP A 6 8.86 -9.24 -6.42
C ASP A 6 8.52 -9.80 -7.82
N GLN A 7 7.24 -10.13 -8.07
CA GLN A 7 6.78 -10.63 -9.38
C GLN A 7 6.84 -9.57 -10.47
N LEU A 8 6.51 -8.32 -10.15
CA LEU A 8 6.51 -7.22 -11.11
C LEU A 8 7.91 -6.61 -11.31
N GLY A 9 8.82 -6.83 -10.37
CA GLY A 9 10.13 -6.16 -10.36
C GLY A 9 10.01 -4.63 -10.30
N ALA A 10 8.93 -4.12 -9.69
CA ALA A 10 8.55 -2.71 -9.69
C ALA A 10 7.99 -2.31 -8.32
N ARG A 11 8.04 -1.01 -7.99
CA ARG A 11 7.51 -0.50 -6.72
C ARG A 11 5.98 -0.62 -6.70
N VAL A 12 5.43 -1.15 -5.59
CA VAL A 12 3.98 -1.26 -5.37
C VAL A 12 3.61 -0.51 -4.10
N GLY A 13 2.64 0.40 -4.20
CA GLY A 13 2.02 1.07 -3.05
C GLY A 13 0.64 0.48 -2.75
N TYR A 14 0.29 0.36 -1.46
CA TYR A 14 -1.02 -0.11 -1.00
C TYR A 14 -1.44 0.65 0.26
N ILE A 15 -2.74 0.94 0.36
CA ILE A 15 -3.32 1.50 1.58
C ILE A 15 -4.75 0.96 1.74
N GLU A 16 -5.10 0.61 2.96
CA GLU A 16 -6.44 0.25 3.38
C GLU A 16 -6.91 1.21 4.46
N LEU A 17 -8.11 1.76 4.25
CA LEU A 17 -8.67 2.82 5.09
C LEU A 17 -10.06 2.40 5.56
N ASP A 18 -10.31 2.57 6.86
CA ASP A 18 -11.67 2.60 7.35
C ASP A 18 -12.35 3.88 6.86
N LEU A 19 -13.42 3.74 6.09
CA LEU A 19 -14.08 4.87 5.45
C LEU A 19 -14.81 5.80 6.44
N ASN A 20 -15.26 5.28 7.58
CA ASN A 20 -16.00 6.07 8.56
C ASN A 20 -15.08 6.98 9.38
N SER A 21 -13.91 6.48 9.77
CA SER A 21 -12.97 7.18 10.65
C SER A 21 -11.76 7.75 9.92
N GLY A 22 -11.50 7.33 8.68
CA GLY A 22 -10.27 7.65 7.94
C GLY A 22 -9.02 6.97 8.51
N LYS A 23 -9.18 6.04 9.47
CA LYS A 23 -8.07 5.35 10.08
C LYS A 23 -7.44 4.36 9.08
N ILE A 24 -6.12 4.39 9.00
CA ILE A 24 -5.36 3.37 8.26
C ILE A 24 -5.51 2.03 8.98
N LEU A 25 -6.04 1.04 8.25
CA LEU A 25 -6.15 -0.34 8.70
C LEU A 25 -4.86 -1.10 8.36
N GLU A 26 -4.36 -0.92 7.14
CA GLU A 26 -3.11 -1.49 6.66
C GLU A 26 -2.47 -0.56 5.61
N SER A 27 -1.15 -0.59 5.47
CA SER A 27 -0.47 0.16 4.43
C SER A 27 0.87 -0.46 4.05
N PHE A 28 1.31 -0.17 2.84
CA PHE A 28 2.61 -0.55 2.32
C PHE A 28 3.14 0.54 1.38
N ARG A 29 4.30 1.10 1.73
CA ARG A 29 4.90 2.29 1.09
C ARG A 29 3.93 3.50 0.97
N PRO A 30 3.13 3.85 2.01
CA PRO A 30 2.09 4.87 1.89
C PRO A 30 2.60 6.29 1.60
N GLU A 31 3.85 6.59 1.96
CA GLU A 31 4.46 7.92 1.80
C GLU A 31 5.38 8.03 0.57
N GLU A 32 5.52 6.96 -0.21
CA GLU A 32 6.27 7.02 -1.46
C GLU A 32 5.47 7.70 -2.57
N ARG A 33 6.16 8.46 -3.42
CA ARG A 33 5.58 9.00 -4.66
C ARG A 33 5.72 7.96 -5.78
N PHE A 34 4.63 7.71 -6.49
CA PHE A 34 4.51 6.76 -7.60
C PHE A 34 4.20 7.48 -8.91
#